data_AF-A0A7S2TBJ4-F1
#
_entry.id   AF-A0A7S2TBJ4-F1
#
_cell.length_a   1.000
_cell.length_b   1.000
_cell.length_c   1.000
_cell.angle_alpha   90.00
_cell.angle_beta   90.00
_cell.angle_gamma   90.00
#
_symmetry.space_group_name_H-M   'P 1'
#
loop_
_entity.id
_entity.type
_entity.pdbx_description
1 polymer ?
#
loop_
_entity_poly.entity_id
_entity_poly.type
_entity_poly.pdbx_seq_one_letter_code
_entity_poly.pdbx_strand_id
1 'polypeptide(L)'
;EVGKNTYYVDEVDEDRRPFRALLDVGCKTTSTGCRIFGALKGAADGGLDIPHSEKRFPGYDRDAKEYDADMHRERIFGGHVGEYMEYLEEEDNTKFKEQFASYVAAEVEPDDLEELYEGVHEKIREDPSAADKEDFSPDKSFKRKAKISLQERKARVQAKKDAKKAELEEDDE
;
A
#
# COMPACT_ATOMS: atom_id res chain seq x y z
N GLU A 1 -12.89 -11.76 -31.69
CA GLU A 1 -12.14 -10.56 -32.11
C GLU A 1 -13.03 -9.31 -31.99
N VAL A 2 -12.91 -8.55 -30.90
CA VAL A 2 -13.50 -7.21 -30.72
C VAL A 2 -12.53 -6.39 -29.85
N GLY A 3 -11.77 -5.48 -30.48
CA GLY A 3 -10.91 -4.50 -29.81
C GLY A 3 -9.53 -5.03 -29.40
N LYS A 4 -8.53 -4.88 -30.28
CA LYS A 4 -7.14 -5.40 -30.19
C LYS A 4 -6.30 -5.03 -28.95
N ASN A 5 -6.86 -4.38 -27.93
CA ASN A 5 -6.08 -3.80 -26.81
C ASN A 5 -6.73 -4.02 -25.43
N THR A 6 -7.75 -4.87 -25.31
CA THR A 6 -8.45 -5.07 -24.04
C THR A 6 -8.52 -6.53 -23.68
N TYR A 7 -7.96 -6.88 -22.53
CA TYR A 7 -8.00 -8.24 -21.97
C TYR A 7 -9.32 -8.42 -21.23
N TYR A 8 -9.96 -9.56 -21.46
CA TYR A 8 -11.21 -9.99 -20.82
C TYR A 8 -11.02 -11.43 -20.34
N VAL A 9 -11.76 -11.82 -19.31
CA VAL A 9 -11.87 -13.21 -18.91
C VAL A 9 -12.93 -13.86 -19.80
N ASP A 10 -12.56 -14.92 -20.52
CA ASP A 10 -13.47 -15.65 -21.41
C ASP A 10 -14.63 -16.28 -20.60
N GLU A 11 -15.82 -16.36 -21.19
CA GLU A 11 -16.97 -17.02 -20.58
C GLU A 11 -16.74 -18.55 -20.59
N VAL A 12 -16.57 -19.17 -19.42
CA VAL A 12 -16.21 -20.60 -19.31
C VAL A 12 -17.44 -21.52 -19.17
N ASP A 13 -18.61 -21.02 -18.77
CA ASP A 13 -19.83 -21.84 -18.63
C ASP A 13 -21.13 -21.07 -18.93
N GLU A 14 -22.11 -21.78 -19.51
CA GLU A 14 -23.37 -21.25 -20.07
C GLU A 14 -24.35 -20.64 -19.03
N ASP A 15 -24.07 -20.78 -17.73
CA ASP A 15 -25.01 -20.37 -16.67
C ASP A 15 -24.74 -18.99 -16.06
N ARG A 16 -23.48 -18.52 -16.01
CA ARG A 16 -23.16 -17.22 -15.39
C ARG A 16 -21.90 -16.55 -15.91
N ARG A 17 -22.07 -15.30 -16.34
CA ARG A 17 -20.99 -14.45 -16.86
C ARG A 17 -19.93 -14.14 -15.79
N PRO A 18 -18.66 -13.95 -16.19
CA PRO A 18 -17.61 -13.44 -15.31
C PRO A 18 -18.03 -12.16 -14.58
N PHE A 19 -17.58 -12.00 -13.34
CA PHE A 19 -17.88 -10.79 -12.57
C PHE A 19 -17.14 -9.60 -13.16
N ARG A 20 -17.89 -8.69 -13.79
CA ARG A 20 -17.33 -7.48 -14.37
C ARG A 20 -17.12 -6.40 -13.31
N ALA A 21 -15.88 -5.94 -13.18
CA ALA A 21 -15.47 -4.88 -12.27
C ALA A 21 -14.77 -3.74 -13.02
N LEU A 22 -14.74 -2.56 -12.41
CA LEU A 22 -14.01 -1.39 -12.91
C LEU A 22 -12.95 -1.00 -11.87
N LEU A 23 -11.74 -0.72 -12.33
CA LEU A 23 -10.67 -0.23 -11.45
C LEU A 23 -10.90 1.23 -11.09
N ASP A 24 -11.08 1.52 -9.81
CA ASP A 24 -11.01 2.88 -9.26
C ASP A 24 -9.60 3.15 -8.72
N VAL A 25 -8.93 4.15 -9.30
CA VAL A 25 -7.57 4.56 -8.92
C VAL A 25 -7.57 5.67 -7.85
N GLY A 26 -8.73 6.26 -7.55
CA GLY A 26 -8.86 7.40 -6.64
C GLY A 26 -7.91 8.55 -7.01
N CYS A 27 -7.17 9.05 -6.03
CA CYS A 27 -6.21 10.15 -6.18
C CYS A 27 -4.79 9.70 -6.59
N LYS A 28 -4.61 8.43 -6.98
CA LYS A 28 -3.28 7.91 -7.34
C LYS A 28 -2.94 8.20 -8.79
N THR A 29 -1.71 8.61 -9.04
CA THR A 29 -1.21 8.86 -10.40
C THR A 29 -1.09 7.56 -11.18
N THR A 30 -1.70 7.50 -12.36
CA THR A 30 -1.66 6.35 -13.27
C THR A 30 -0.40 6.34 -14.14
N SER A 31 0.78 6.21 -13.51
CA SER A 31 2.05 6.01 -14.23
C SER A 31 2.20 4.55 -14.70
N THR A 32 2.96 4.34 -15.77
CA THR A 32 3.34 2.99 -16.21
C THR A 32 4.20 2.32 -15.13
N GLY A 33 3.90 1.07 -14.81
CA GLY A 33 4.57 0.32 -13.74
C GLY A 33 4.11 0.65 -12.32
N CYS A 34 3.01 1.40 -12.14
CA CYS A 34 2.44 1.64 -10.81
C CYS A 34 1.88 0.34 -10.20
N ARG A 35 2.13 0.10 -8.90
CA ARG A 35 1.68 -1.11 -8.17
C ARG A 35 0.17 -1.36 -8.20
N ILE A 36 -0.63 -0.31 -8.41
CA ILE A 36 -2.09 -0.43 -8.55
C ILE A 36 -2.45 -1.29 -9.76
N PHE A 37 -1.66 -1.21 -10.84
CA PHE A 37 -1.86 -2.06 -12.00
C PHE A 37 -1.38 -3.49 -11.76
N GLY A 38 -0.43 -3.72 -10.85
CA GLY A 38 -0.11 -5.06 -10.36
C GLY A 38 -1.30 -5.72 -9.65
N ALA A 39 -1.99 -4.98 -8.79
CA ALA A 39 -3.23 -5.46 -8.16
C ALA A 39 -4.34 -5.71 -9.19
N LEU A 40 -4.47 -4.87 -10.22
CA LEU A 40 -5.38 -5.10 -11.33
C LEU A 40 -5.04 -6.40 -12.09
N LYS A 41 -3.75 -6.64 -12.38
CA LYS A 41 -3.32 -7.86 -13.09
C LYS A 41 -3.62 -9.10 -12.27
N GLY A 42 -3.30 -9.08 -10.97
CA GLY A 42 -3.63 -10.18 -10.06
C GLY A 42 -5.14 -10.43 -9.95
N ALA A 43 -5.95 -9.38 -9.92
CA ALA A 43 -7.40 -9.50 -9.89
C ALA A 43 -7.98 -10.07 -11.21
N ALA A 44 -7.43 -9.66 -12.35
CA ALA A 44 -7.79 -10.21 -13.66
C ALA A 44 -7.37 -11.69 -13.79
N ASP A 45 -6.16 -12.04 -13.36
CA ASP A 45 -5.66 -13.43 -13.35
C ASP A 45 -6.41 -14.32 -12.36
N GLY A 46 -6.99 -13.72 -11.32
CA GLY A 46 -7.90 -14.37 -10.39
C GLY A 46 -9.31 -14.60 -10.94
N GLY A 47 -9.60 -14.17 -12.18
CA GLY A 47 -10.87 -14.44 -12.86
C GLY A 47 -11.88 -13.29 -12.85
N LEU A 48 -11.51 -12.08 -12.41
CA LEU A 48 -12.38 -10.90 -12.57
C LEU A 48 -12.29 -10.33 -13.98
N ASP A 49 -13.45 -10.03 -14.57
CA ASP A 49 -13.50 -9.32 -15.85
C ASP A 49 -13.30 -7.82 -15.61
N ILE A 50 -12.06 -7.35 -15.77
CA ILE A 50 -11.70 -5.94 -15.62
C ILE A 50 -11.24 -5.44 -17.00
N PRO A 51 -11.94 -4.49 -17.64
CA PRO A 51 -11.51 -3.97 -18.93
C PRO A 51 -10.24 -3.12 -18.76
N HIS A 52 -9.12 -3.60 -19.30
CA HIS A 52 -7.81 -2.95 -19.18
C HIS A 52 -6.90 -3.18 -20.40
N SER A 53 -5.82 -2.40 -20.51
CA SER A 53 -4.80 -2.53 -21.57
C SER A 53 -3.39 -2.67 -20.98
N GLU A 54 -2.47 -3.30 -21.70
CA GLU A 54 -1.07 -3.51 -21.29
C GLU A 54 -0.24 -2.22 -21.10
N LYS A 55 -0.70 -1.08 -21.61
CA LYS A 55 0.04 0.20 -21.65
C LYS A 55 0.50 0.74 -20.29
N ARG A 56 -0.08 0.24 -19.20
CA ARG A 56 0.22 0.67 -17.83
C ARG A 56 1.01 -0.37 -17.04
N PHE A 57 1.25 -1.55 -17.59
CA PHE A 57 2.08 -2.56 -16.96
C PHE A 57 3.57 -2.22 -17.10
N PRO A 58 4.43 -2.72 -16.19
CA PRO A 58 5.86 -2.82 -16.44
C PRO A 58 6.13 -3.53 -17.76
N GLY A 59 7.23 -3.21 -18.44
CA GLY A 59 7.56 -3.79 -19.75
C GLY A 59 6.91 -3.11 -20.96
N TYR A 60 5.99 -2.15 -20.77
CA TYR A 60 5.43 -1.39 -21.90
C TYR A 60 6.30 -0.20 -22.29
N ASP A 61 6.80 -0.21 -23.53
CA ASP A 61 7.50 0.92 -24.15
C ASP A 61 6.50 1.82 -24.90
N ARG A 62 6.47 3.11 -24.54
CA ARG A 62 5.54 4.09 -25.14
C ARG A 62 5.95 4.51 -26.55
N ASP A 63 7.24 4.53 -26.84
CA ASP A 63 7.81 4.98 -28.10
C ASP A 63 7.77 3.85 -29.13
N ALA A 64 8.17 2.64 -28.73
CA ALA A 64 8.06 1.44 -29.57
C ALA A 64 6.61 0.94 -29.69
N LYS A 65 5.74 1.24 -28.71
CA LYS A 65 4.38 0.69 -28.58
C LYS A 65 4.37 -0.84 -28.50
N GLU A 66 5.39 -1.38 -27.85
CA GLU A 66 5.59 -2.80 -27.64
C GLU A 66 5.52 -3.12 -26.15
N TYR A 67 5.06 -4.32 -25.83
CA TYR A 67 4.91 -4.81 -24.48
C TYR A 67 5.78 -6.05 -24.30
N ASP A 68 6.75 -5.94 -23.41
CA ASP A 68 7.58 -7.06 -22.96
C ASP A 68 6.89 -7.79 -21.80
N ALA A 69 6.36 -8.97 -22.11
CA ALA A 69 5.68 -9.82 -21.13
C ALA A 69 6.65 -10.47 -20.14
N ASP A 70 7.90 -10.71 -20.54
CA ASP A 70 8.92 -11.34 -19.69
C ASP A 70 9.37 -10.36 -18.61
N MET A 71 9.61 -9.09 -18.96
CA MET A 71 9.87 -8.04 -17.97
C MET A 71 8.68 -7.86 -17.00
N HIS A 72 7.43 -7.95 -17.47
CA HIS A 72 6.29 -7.88 -16.57
C HIS A 72 6.24 -9.09 -15.63
N ARG A 73 6.50 -10.30 -16.14
CA ARG A 73 6.56 -11.54 -15.34
C ARG A 73 7.61 -11.41 -14.24
N GLU A 74 8.81 -10.96 -14.58
CA GLU A 74 9.90 -10.72 -13.63
C GLU A 74 9.48 -9.76 -12.50
N ARG A 75 8.72 -8.70 -12.81
CA ARG A 75 8.18 -7.80 -11.79
C ARG A 75 7.11 -8.44 -10.89
N ILE A 76 6.33 -9.39 -11.41
CA ILE A 76 5.31 -10.12 -10.65
C ILE A 76 5.98 -11.03 -9.61
N PHE A 77 7.05 -11.73 -10.00
CA PHE A 77 7.79 -12.65 -9.13
C PHE A 77 8.94 -12.00 -8.37
N GLY A 78 9.05 -10.67 -8.43
CA GLY A 78 10.03 -9.94 -7.62
C GLY A 78 11.48 -10.02 -8.09
N GLY A 79 11.76 -10.42 -9.34
CA GLY A 79 13.13 -10.52 -9.87
C GLY A 79 13.90 -9.21 -9.73
N HIS A 80 13.34 -8.07 -10.13
CA HIS A 80 13.93 -6.73 -9.86
C HIS A 80 14.26 -6.42 -8.40
N VAL A 81 13.62 -7.08 -7.42
CA VAL A 81 13.97 -6.95 -6.00
C VAL A 81 15.17 -7.82 -5.68
N GLY A 82 15.19 -9.06 -6.19
CA GLY A 82 16.34 -9.96 -6.10
C GLY A 82 17.61 -9.35 -6.70
N GLU A 83 17.53 -8.85 -7.93
CA GLU A 83 18.64 -8.13 -8.59
C GLU A 83 19.15 -6.95 -7.75
N TYR A 84 18.24 -6.21 -7.09
CA TYR A 84 18.61 -5.08 -6.23
C TYR A 84 19.20 -5.53 -4.89
N MET A 85 18.78 -6.69 -4.37
CA MET A 85 19.37 -7.31 -3.19
C MET A 85 20.81 -7.73 -3.48
N GLU A 86 21.05 -8.45 -4.58
CA GLU A 86 22.38 -8.86 -5.04
C GLU A 86 23.30 -7.65 -5.25
N TYR A 87 22.82 -6.66 -6.01
CA TYR A 87 23.57 -5.42 -6.27
C TYR A 87 24.00 -4.71 -4.97
N LEU A 88 23.10 -4.58 -3.99
CA LEU A 88 23.44 -3.94 -2.73
C LEU A 88 24.34 -4.80 -1.85
N GLU A 89 24.21 -6.11 -1.91
CA GLU A 89 25.08 -7.02 -1.16
C GLU A 89 26.54 -6.91 -1.63
N GLU A 90 26.76 -6.82 -2.95
CA GLU A 90 28.07 -6.66 -3.56
C GLU A 90 28.68 -5.26 -3.34
N GLU A 91 27.88 -4.20 -3.51
CA GLU A 91 28.39 -2.81 -3.50
C GLU A 91 28.42 -2.18 -2.10
N ASP A 92 27.41 -2.42 -1.26
CA ASP A 92 27.29 -1.81 0.07
C ASP A 92 26.46 -2.65 1.04
N ASN A 93 27.16 -3.59 1.68
CA ASN A 93 26.56 -4.50 2.66
C ASN A 93 25.91 -3.78 3.86
N THR A 94 26.31 -2.54 4.17
CA THR A 94 25.67 -1.77 5.25
C THR A 94 24.28 -1.33 4.83
N LYS A 95 24.14 -0.78 3.62
CA LYS A 95 22.82 -0.43 3.05
C LYS A 95 21.95 -1.65 2.84
N PHE A 96 22.53 -2.78 2.43
CA PHE A 96 21.78 -4.04 2.30
C PHE A 96 21.10 -4.41 3.62
N LYS A 97 21.86 -4.44 4.73
CA LYS A 97 21.33 -4.76 6.06
C LYS A 97 20.26 -3.79 6.54
N GLU A 98 20.38 -2.51 6.21
CA GLU A 98 19.36 -1.50 6.57
C GLU A 98 18.08 -1.65 5.73
N GLN A 99 18.23 -1.79 4.41
CA GLN A 99 17.11 -1.81 3.46
C GLN A 99 16.32 -3.13 3.52
N PHE A 100 17.03 -4.25 3.70
CA PHE A 100 16.48 -5.61 3.65
C PHE A 100 16.51 -6.31 5.01
N ALA A 101 16.56 -5.57 6.11
CA ALA A 101 16.59 -6.11 7.48
C ALA A 101 15.51 -7.19 7.74
N SER A 102 14.29 -6.97 7.23
CA SER A 102 13.18 -7.91 7.37
C SER A 102 13.35 -9.19 6.56
N TYR A 103 14.00 -9.13 5.38
CA TYR A 103 14.30 -10.31 4.56
C TYR A 103 15.37 -11.16 5.23
N VAL A 104 16.43 -10.51 5.75
CA VAL A 104 17.49 -11.18 6.52
C VAL A 104 16.91 -11.85 7.77
N ALA A 105 15.99 -11.19 8.49
CA ALA A 105 15.34 -11.77 9.66
C ALA A 105 14.39 -12.93 9.33
N ALA A 106 13.89 -13.00 8.10
CA ALA A 106 13.03 -14.06 7.59
C ALA A 106 13.79 -15.15 6.83
N GLU A 107 15.13 -15.04 6.73
CA GLU A 107 15.99 -15.95 5.98
C GLU A 107 15.56 -16.11 4.51
N VAL A 108 15.21 -15.00 3.85
CA VAL A 108 14.84 -14.97 2.43
C VAL A 108 16.00 -14.40 1.61
N GLU A 109 16.55 -15.22 0.73
CA GLU A 109 17.62 -14.85 -0.20
C GLU A 109 17.06 -14.29 -1.53
N PRO A 110 17.88 -13.62 -2.37
CA PRO A 110 17.43 -13.08 -3.65
C PRO A 110 16.82 -14.13 -4.58
N ASP A 111 17.45 -15.31 -4.66
CA ASP A 111 17.03 -16.44 -5.51
C ASP A 111 15.70 -17.06 -5.05
N ASP A 112 15.38 -16.97 -3.76
CA ASP A 112 14.17 -17.58 -3.18
C ASP A 112 12.87 -16.83 -3.53
N LEU A 113 12.97 -15.60 -4.02
CA LEU A 113 11.80 -14.73 -4.19
C LEU A 113 10.79 -15.28 -5.21
N GLU A 114 11.25 -15.84 -6.33
CA GLU A 114 10.35 -16.38 -7.35
C GLU A 114 9.56 -17.57 -6.81
N GLU A 115 10.25 -18.55 -6.19
CA GLU A 115 9.63 -19.72 -5.58
C GLU A 115 8.67 -19.33 -4.45
N LEU A 116 9.04 -18.33 -3.63
CA LEU A 116 8.19 -17.80 -2.57
C LEU A 116 6.87 -17.25 -3.12
N TYR A 117 6.91 -16.42 -4.16
CA TYR A 117 5.70 -15.85 -4.75
C TYR A 117 4.85 -16.89 -5.47
N GLU A 118 5.46 -17.86 -6.16
CA GLU A 118 4.74 -18.99 -6.75
C GLU A 118 3.96 -19.78 -5.69
N GLY A 119 4.62 -20.17 -4.60
CA GLY A 119 3.98 -20.87 -3.49
C GLY A 119 2.90 -20.04 -2.79
N VAL A 120 3.06 -18.72 -2.71
CA VAL A 120 2.00 -17.82 -2.19
C VAL A 120 0.79 -17.81 -3.12
N HIS A 121 0.98 -17.72 -4.44
CA HIS A 121 -0.12 -17.74 -5.39
C HIS A 121 -0.89 -19.06 -5.37
N GLU A 122 -0.21 -20.19 -5.20
CA GLU A 122 -0.86 -21.50 -5.04
C GLU A 122 -1.71 -21.53 -3.77
N LYS A 123 -1.15 -21.16 -2.63
CA LYS A 123 -1.88 -21.12 -1.34
C LYS A 123 -3.12 -20.23 -1.37
N ILE A 124 -3.05 -19.06 -2.02
CA ILE A 124 -4.21 -18.16 -2.18
C ILE A 124 -5.31 -18.80 -3.04
N ARG A 125 -4.94 -19.59 -4.06
CA ARG A 125 -5.92 -20.31 -4.89
C ARG A 125 -6.55 -21.49 -4.15
N GLU A 126 -5.78 -22.16 -3.29
CA GLU A 126 -6.27 -23.25 -2.45
C GLU A 126 -7.25 -22.76 -1.39
N ASP A 127 -6.93 -21.68 -0.68
CA ASP A 127 -7.80 -21.08 0.34
C ASP A 127 -7.87 -19.54 0.21
N PRO A 128 -8.91 -19.00 -0.45
CA PRO A 128 -9.13 -17.57 -0.56
C PRO A 128 -9.86 -16.97 0.66
N SER A 129 -10.09 -17.75 1.73
CA SER A 129 -10.81 -17.26 2.91
C SER A 129 -10.03 -16.16 3.63
N ALA A 130 -10.76 -15.16 4.13
CA ALA A 130 -10.15 -14.07 4.88
C ALA A 130 -9.75 -14.56 6.27
N ALA A 131 -8.50 -14.30 6.66
CA ALA A 131 -8.05 -14.54 8.03
C ALA A 131 -8.87 -13.74 9.05
N ASP A 132 -9.05 -14.31 10.24
CA ASP A 132 -9.73 -13.66 11.36
C ASP A 132 -9.02 -12.35 11.73
N LYS A 133 -9.81 -11.29 11.89
CA LYS A 133 -9.31 -9.97 12.27
C LYS A 133 -9.37 -9.81 13.77
N GLU A 134 -8.24 -9.46 14.38
CA GLU A 134 -8.22 -9.00 15.76
C GLU A 134 -9.00 -7.71 15.90
N ASP A 135 -9.86 -7.62 16.92
CA ASP A 135 -10.63 -6.43 17.21
C ASP A 135 -9.69 -5.28 17.63
N PHE A 136 -9.64 -4.23 16.80
CA PHE A 136 -8.86 -3.04 17.12
C PHE A 136 -9.52 -2.25 18.26
N SER A 137 -8.92 -2.31 19.45
CA SER A 137 -9.27 -1.41 20.56
C SER A 137 -8.33 -0.21 20.60
N PRO A 138 -8.81 1.01 20.24
CA PRO A 138 -7.97 2.20 20.31
C PRO A 138 -7.59 2.53 21.75
N ASP A 139 -6.37 3.04 21.96
CA ASP A 139 -5.98 3.58 23.24
C ASP A 139 -6.79 4.86 23.55
N LYS A 140 -7.63 4.78 24.58
CA LYS A 140 -8.48 5.88 25.08
C LYS A 140 -7.83 6.64 26.24
N SER A 141 -6.55 6.39 26.54
CA SER A 141 -5.79 7.08 27.59
C SER A 141 -5.69 8.57 27.33
N PHE A 142 -5.47 8.97 26.06
CA PHE A 142 -5.35 10.36 25.67
C PHE A 142 -6.73 11.03 25.52
N LYS A 143 -7.14 11.78 26.55
CA LYS A 143 -8.35 12.62 26.50
C LYS A 143 -7.98 14.05 26.10
N ARG A 144 -8.50 14.50 24.95
CA ARG A 144 -8.40 15.92 24.55
C ARG A 144 -9.05 16.77 25.65
N LYS A 145 -8.35 17.82 26.11
CA LYS A 145 -8.91 18.77 27.08
C LYS A 145 -10.21 19.35 26.52
N ALA A 146 -11.26 19.31 27.32
CA ALA A 146 -12.52 19.94 26.96
C ALA A 146 -12.32 21.45 26.73
N LYS A 147 -13.11 22.02 25.81
CA LYS A 147 -13.10 23.45 25.55
C LYS A 147 -13.61 24.17 26.79
N ILE A 148 -12.76 24.99 27.40
CA ILE A 148 -13.10 25.80 28.59
C ILE A 148 -14.28 26.73 28.24
N SER A 149 -15.29 26.76 29.12
CA SER A 149 -16.48 27.59 28.99
C SER A 149 -16.19 29.09 29.08
N LEU A 150 -17.13 29.93 28.66
CA LEU A 150 -16.97 31.39 28.76
C LEU A 150 -16.87 31.85 30.23
N GLN A 151 -17.62 31.24 31.13
CA GLN A 151 -17.62 31.57 32.56
C GLN A 151 -16.27 31.24 33.19
N GLU A 152 -15.73 30.05 32.96
CA GLU A 152 -14.40 29.64 33.43
C GLU A 152 -13.28 30.52 32.83
N ARG A 153 -13.42 30.93 31.56
CA ARG A 153 -12.48 31.89 30.95
C ARG A 153 -12.50 33.24 31.67
N LYS A 154 -13.70 33.79 31.95
CA LYS A 154 -13.85 35.06 32.67
C LYS A 154 -13.32 34.96 34.09
N ALA A 155 -13.65 33.89 34.80
CA ALA A 155 -13.15 33.62 36.15
C ALA A 155 -11.61 33.51 36.18
N ARG A 156 -11.01 32.81 35.22
CA ARG A 156 -9.55 32.71 35.09
C ARG A 156 -8.89 34.06 34.80
N VAL A 157 -9.52 34.92 34.00
CA VAL A 157 -9.02 36.28 33.75
C VAL A 157 -9.10 37.12 35.01
N GLN A 158 -10.21 37.05 35.75
CA GLN A 158 -10.38 37.80 36.99
C GLN A 158 -9.37 37.36 38.05
N ALA A 159 -9.22 36.05 38.29
CA ALA A 159 -8.23 35.51 39.22
C ALA A 159 -6.79 35.96 38.89
N LYS A 160 -6.44 36.05 37.60
CA LYS A 160 -5.13 36.59 37.18
C LYS A 160 -4.96 38.09 37.47
N LYS A 161 -6.04 38.88 37.33
CA LYS A 161 -6.01 40.30 37.65
C LYS A 161 -5.88 40.53 39.15
N ASP A 162 -6.64 39.78 39.94
CA ASP A 162 -6.66 39.92 41.40
C ASP A 162 -5.29 39.52 41.99
N ALA A 163 -4.70 38.43 41.51
CA ALA A 163 -3.35 38.02 41.91
C ALA A 163 -2.29 39.09 41.58
N LYS A 164 -2.36 39.71 40.38
CA LYS A 164 -1.42 40.78 40.01
C LYS A 164 -1.61 42.05 40.85
N LYS A 165 -2.85 42.34 41.26
CA LYS A 165 -3.14 43.48 42.14
C LYS A 165 -2.57 43.28 43.54
N ALA A 166 -2.69 42.06 44.08
CA ALA A 166 -2.12 41.71 45.38
C ALA A 166 -0.58 41.78 45.38
N GLU A 167 0.07 41.28 44.33
CA GLU A 167 1.53 41.39 44.15
C GLU A 167 2.01 42.86 44.15
N LEU A 168 1.28 43.75 43.48
CA LEU A 168 1.60 45.18 43.46
C LEU A 168 1.37 45.86 44.83
N GLU A 169 0.35 45.46 45.57
CA GLU A 169 0.10 45.97 46.93
C GLU A 169 1.18 45.51 47.91
N GLU A 170 1.74 44.32 47.73
CA GLU A 170 2.83 43.75 48.55
C GLU A 170 4.21 44.33 48.20
N ASP A 171 4.42 44.74 46.94
CA ASP A 171 5.61 45.48 46.49
C ASP A 171 5.59 46.97 46.93
N ASP A 172 4.40 47.52 47.22
CA ASP A 172 4.20 48.91 47.65
C ASP A 172 4.25 49.08 49.20
N GLU A 173 4.29 47.98 49.98
CA GLU A 173 4.49 47.94 51.45
C GLU A 173 5.97 47.77 51.86
#